data_AF-A0A7Y2TNQ3-F1
#
_entry.id   AF-A0A7Y2TNQ3-F1
#
_cell.length_a   1.000
_cell.length_b   1.000
_cell.length_c   1.000
_cell.angle_alpha   90.00
_cell.angle_beta   90.00
_cell.angle_gamma   90.00
#
_symmetry.space_group_name_H-M   'P 1'
#
loop_
_entity.id
_entity.type
_entity.pdbx_description
1 polymer ?
#
loop_
_entity_poly.entity_id
_entity_poly.type
_entity_poly.pdbx_seq_one_letter_code
_entity_poly.pdbx_strand_id
1 'polypeptide(L)'
;AEMVITSSFHGTALSILMEKEFYSAILPTRGSRITNILNKAGLEDRIIIDDNLNLNKTINYDVVNSKVDKIRTNSINYLEDVFKLLNKNSK
;
A
#
# COMPACT_ATOMS: atom_id res chain seq x y z
N ALA A 1 19.56 -2.84 2.16
CA ALA A 1 18.92 -3.89 2.98
C ALA A 1 18.36 -4.93 2.03
N GLU A 2 18.49 -6.20 2.37
CA GLU A 2 17.99 -7.32 1.55
C GLU A 2 16.50 -7.60 1.81
N MET A 3 16.05 -7.39 3.05
CA MET A 3 14.65 -7.47 3.46
C MET A 3 14.37 -6.43 4.55
N VAL A 4 13.20 -5.81 4.55
CA VAL A 4 12.77 -4.81 5.54
C VAL A 4 11.74 -5.42 6.49
N ILE A 5 11.98 -5.34 7.79
CA ILE A 5 10.96 -5.63 8.81
C ILE A 5 10.55 -4.32 9.46
N THR A 6 9.26 -3.99 9.48
CA THR A 6 8.77 -2.72 10.01
C THR A 6 7.44 -2.88 10.73
N SER A 7 7.20 -2.08 11.77
CA SER A 7 5.89 -1.98 12.43
C SER A 7 5.20 -0.63 12.15
N SER A 8 5.78 0.16 11.24
CA SER A 8 5.34 1.51 10.93
C SER A 8 4.59 1.58 9.61
N PHE A 9 3.62 2.49 9.54
CA PHE A 9 2.94 2.79 8.29
C PHE A 9 3.90 3.30 7.22
N HIS A 10 4.78 4.26 7.55
CA HIS A 10 5.72 4.82 6.57
C HIS A 10 6.73 3.79 6.07
N GLY A 11 7.28 2.95 6.95
CA GLY A 11 8.16 1.87 6.53
C GLY A 11 7.47 0.90 5.57
N THR A 12 6.21 0.56 5.83
CA THR A 12 5.39 -0.28 4.93
C THR A 12 5.20 0.41 3.57
N ALA A 13 4.73 1.66 3.57
CA ALA A 13 4.44 2.39 2.35
C ALA A 13 5.69 2.66 1.49
N LEU A 14 6.81 3.00 2.12
CA LEU A 14 8.08 3.20 1.44
C LEU A 14 8.65 1.90 0.88
N SER A 15 8.49 0.78 1.58
CA SER A 15 8.92 -0.54 1.07
C SER A 15 8.14 -0.94 -0.18
N ILE A 16 6.84 -0.66 -0.22
CA ILE A 16 6.02 -0.84 -1.42
C ILE A 16 6.52 0.07 -2.55
N LEU A 17 6.70 1.36 -2.28
CA LEU A 17 7.10 2.35 -3.28
C LEU A 17 8.50 2.11 -3.86
N MET A 18 9.44 1.65 -3.04
CA MET A 18 10.83 1.41 -3.42
C MET A 18 11.10 -0.02 -3.86
N GLU A 19 10.03 -0.81 -4.03
CA GLU A 19 10.08 -2.20 -4.49
C GLU A 19 11.05 -3.07 -3.67
N LYS A 20 10.93 -3.00 -2.34
CA LYS A 20 11.76 -3.77 -1.40
C LYS A 20 11.01 -4.95 -0.83
N GLU A 21 11.63 -6.12 -0.81
CA GLU A 21 11.14 -7.25 -0.01
C GLU A 21 10.95 -6.85 1.45
N PHE A 22 9.77 -7.12 2.01
CA PHE A 22 9.44 -6.66 3.35
C PHE A 22 8.35 -7.49 4.04
N TYR A 23 8.30 -7.34 5.37
CA TYR A 23 7.18 -7.74 6.21
C TYR A 23 6.81 -6.65 7.19
N SER A 24 5.50 -6.56 7.49
CA SER A 24 4.95 -5.59 8.41
C SER A 24 4.37 -6.26 9.66
N ALA A 25 4.92 -5.91 10.83
CA ALA A 25 4.34 -6.29 12.12
C ALA A 25 3.17 -5.36 12.47
N ILE A 26 2.01 -5.93 12.78
CA ILE A 26 0.82 -5.15 13.13
C ILE A 26 0.72 -5.00 14.64
N LEU A 27 0.74 -3.74 15.10
CA LEU A 27 0.48 -3.40 16.51
C LEU A 27 -1.04 -3.23 16.74
N PRO A 28 -1.62 -3.78 17.83
CA PRO A 28 -3.06 -3.81 18.09
C PRO A 28 -3.76 -2.44 17.99
N THR A 29 -3.08 -1.37 18.39
CA THR A 29 -3.66 -0.02 18.46
C THR A 29 -3.45 0.81 17.19
N ARG A 30 -2.61 0.37 16.25
CA ARG A 30 -2.16 1.19 15.08
C ARG A 30 -2.12 0.44 13.74
N GLY A 31 -2.67 -0.77 13.70
CA GLY A 31 -2.62 -1.68 12.56
C GLY A 31 -3.44 -1.28 11.33
N SER A 32 -4.57 -0.59 11.52
CA SER A 32 -5.58 -0.41 10.47
C SER A 32 -5.07 0.26 9.19
N ARG A 33 -4.10 1.18 9.30
CA ARG A 33 -3.49 1.84 8.14
C ARG A 33 -2.54 0.93 7.37
N ILE A 34 -1.79 0.09 8.08
CA ILE A 34 -0.89 -0.92 7.50
C ILE A 34 -1.75 -1.98 6.79
N THR A 35 -2.77 -2.51 7.46
CA THR A 35 -3.69 -3.48 6.85
C THR A 35 -4.38 -2.90 5.60
N ASN A 36 -4.85 -1.65 5.67
CA ASN A 36 -5.52 -1.01 4.53
C ASN A 36 -4.59 -0.89 3.32
N ILE A 37 -3.35 -0.41 3.50
CA ILE A 37 -2.45 -0.21 2.37
C ILE A 37 -1.99 -1.54 1.79
N LEU A 38 -1.75 -2.56 2.64
CA LEU A 38 -1.41 -3.91 2.18
C LEU A 38 -2.56 -4.54 1.40
N ASN A 39 -3.79 -4.46 1.89
CA ASN A 39 -4.96 -4.98 1.17
C ASN A 39 -5.17 -4.28 -0.19
N LYS A 40 -5.05 -2.96 -0.22
CA LYS A 40 -5.12 -2.16 -1.46
C LYS A 40 -4.02 -2.55 -2.47
N ALA A 41 -2.82 -2.85 -1.98
CA ALA A 41 -1.68 -3.29 -2.80
C ALA A 41 -1.71 -4.80 -3.12
N GLY A 42 -2.59 -5.57 -2.47
CA GLY A 42 -2.63 -7.03 -2.58
C GLY A 42 -1.43 -7.75 -1.96
N LEU A 43 -0.98 -7.25 -0.81
CA LEU A 43 0.19 -7.68 -0.04
C LEU A 43 -0.20 -8.11 1.38
N GLU A 44 -1.40 -8.65 1.56
CA GLU A 44 -1.89 -9.13 2.86
C GLU A 44 -1.01 -10.24 3.46
N ASP A 45 -0.34 -11.00 2.59
CA ASP A 45 0.63 -12.02 2.95
C ASP A 45 1.96 -11.47 3.51
N ARG A 46 2.13 -10.14 3.50
CA ARG A 46 3.26 -9.45 4.12
C ARG A 46 2.99 -9.03 5.56
N ILE A 47 1.83 -9.37 6.11
CA ILE A 47 1.53 -9.20 7.53
C ILE A 47 2.19 -10.32 8.32
N ILE A 48 2.92 -9.95 9.38
CA ILE A 48 3.43 -10.93 10.36
C ILE A 48 2.28 -11.30 11.29
N ILE A 49 1.82 -12.55 11.19
CA ILE A 49 0.73 -13.11 12.01
C ILE A 49 1.29 -14.07 13.07
N ASP A 50 2.28 -14.86 12.71
CA ASP A 50 2.95 -15.85 13.57
C ASP A 50 4.44 -15.96 13.19
N ASP A 51 5.14 -16.90 13.84
CA ASP A 51 6.57 -17.14 13.64
C ASP A 51 6.88 -17.89 12.32
N ASN A 52 5.87 -18.32 11.55
CA ASN A 52 6.03 -19.11 10.31
C ASN A 52 6.08 -18.22 9.06
N LEU A 53 7.01 -17.28 9.03
CA LEU A 53 7.26 -16.40 7.89
C LEU A 53 8.02 -17.12 6.77
N ASN A 54 7.46 -17.15 5.56
CA ASN A 54 8.16 -17.65 4.38
C ASN A 54 9.06 -16.57 3.76
N LEU A 55 10.27 -16.41 4.29
CA LEU A 55 11.24 -15.41 3.83
C LEU A 55 11.70 -15.59 2.36
N ASN A 56 11.46 -16.75 1.75
CA ASN A 56 11.80 -17.01 0.35
C ASN A 56 10.72 -16.53 -0.64
N LYS A 57 9.56 -16.07 -0.14
CA LYS A 57 8.47 -15.62 -0.99
C LYS A 57 8.76 -14.20 -1.50
N THR A 58 9.05 -14.07 -2.78
CA THR A 58 9.29 -12.77 -3.43
C THR A 58 7.98 -12.05 -3.79
N ILE A 59 8.03 -10.73 -3.88
CA ILE A 59 6.92 -9.88 -4.29
C ILE A 59 6.93 -9.75 -5.82
N ASN A 60 5.80 -10.03 -6.47
CA ASN A 60 5.59 -9.66 -7.86
C ASN A 60 5.17 -8.19 -7.95
N TYR A 61 6.15 -7.30 -8.13
CA TYR A 61 5.90 -5.86 -8.18
C TYR A 61 5.14 -5.40 -9.42
N ASP A 62 5.14 -6.14 -10.53
CA ASP A 62 4.29 -5.80 -11.67
C ASP A 62 2.81 -5.82 -11.28
N VAL A 63 2.40 -6.85 -10.53
CA VAL A 63 1.03 -6.97 -10.00
C VAL A 63 0.75 -5.88 -8.96
N VAL A 64 1.69 -5.62 -8.04
CA VAL A 64 1.54 -4.58 -7.01
C VAL A 64 1.40 -3.20 -7.65
N ASN A 65 2.29 -2.85 -8.58
CA ASN A 65 2.29 -1.57 -9.27
C ASN A 65 1.00 -1.35 -10.06
N SER A 66 0.49 -2.39 -10.75
CA SER A 66 -0.81 -2.28 -11.43
C SER A 66 -1.97 -1.92 -10.48
N LYS A 67 -1.97 -2.45 -9.25
CA LYS A 67 -2.98 -2.15 -8.22
C LYS A 67 -2.79 -0.74 -7.67
N VAL A 68 -1.55 -0.36 -7.36
CA VAL A 68 -1.22 0.97 -6.85
C VAL A 68 -1.56 2.05 -7.88
N ASP A 69 -1.27 1.83 -9.16
CA ASP A 69 -1.58 2.77 -10.24
C ASP A 69 -3.08 2.92 -10.45
N LYS A 70 -3.85 1.84 -10.35
CA LYS A 70 -5.32 1.93 -10.36
C LYS A 70 -5.84 2.84 -9.24
N ILE A 71 -5.26 2.75 -8.04
CA ILE A 71 -5.65 3.61 -6.90
C ILE A 71 -5.25 5.07 -7.15
N ARG A 72 -4.07 5.31 -7.74
CA ARG A 72 -3.62 6.65 -8.13
C ARG A 72 -4.55 7.26 -9.19
N THR A 73 -4.87 6.52 -10.24
CA THR A 73 -5.81 6.95 -11.28
C THR A 73 -7.18 7.30 -10.68
N ASN A 74 -7.71 6.46 -9.79
CA ASN A 74 -8.98 6.76 -9.11
C ASN A 74 -8.90 8.05 -8.28
N SER A 75 -7.76 8.30 -7.63
CA SER A 75 -7.54 9.52 -6.84
C SER A 75 -7.48 10.76 -7.74
N ILE A 76 -6.80 10.67 -8.88
CA ILE A 76 -6.73 11.75 -9.88
C ILE A 76 -8.12 12.04 -10.45
N ASN A 77 -8.84 11.01 -10.88
CA ASN A 77 -10.19 11.14 -11.44
C ASN A 77 -11.14 11.83 -10.46
N TYR A 78 -11.09 11.45 -9.18
CA TYR A 78 -11.89 12.11 -8.14
C TYR A 78 -11.59 13.61 -8.05
N LEU A 79 -10.31 14.00 -8.06
CA LEU A 79 -9.93 15.41 -8.02
C LEU A 79 -10.39 16.16 -9.28
N GLU A 80 -10.22 15.58 -10.47
CA GLU A 80 -10.68 16.16 -11.72
C GLU A 80 -12.20 16.39 -11.74
N ASP A 81 -12.97 15.43 -11.23
CA ASP A 81 -14.42 15.53 -11.16
C ASP A 81 -14.85 16.65 -10.21
N VAL A 82 -14.20 16.78 -9.05
CA VAL A 82 -14.40 17.91 -8.13
C VAL A 82 -14.07 19.24 -8.82
N PHE A 83 -12.96 19.34 -9.55
CA PHE A 83 -12.61 20.57 -10.29
C PHE A 83 -13.64 20.93 -11.37
N LYS A 84 -14.14 19.95 -12.14
CA LYS A 84 -15.18 20.17 -13.15
C LYS A 84 -16.48 20.68 -12.52
N LEU A 85 -16.88 20.14 -11.37
CA LEU A 85 -18.08 20.58 -10.64
C LEU A 85 -17.97 22.03 -10.17
N LEU A 86 -16.82 22.43 -9.61
CA LEU A 86 -16.59 23.81 -9.15
C LEU A 86 -16.64 24.82 -10.32
N ASN A 87 -16.07 24.46 -11.47
CA ASN A 87 -16.08 25.31 -12.66
C ASN A 87 -17.45 25.45 -13.31
N LYS A 88 -18.33 24.44 -13.18
CA LYS A 88 -19.70 24.49 -13.68
C LYS A 88 -20.61 25.43 -12.88
N ASN A 89 -20.39 25.53 -11.56
CA ASN A 89 -21.18 26.37 -10.67
C ASN A 89 -20.73 27.84 -10.63
N SER A 90 -19.65 28.19 -11.34
CA SER A 90 -19.11 29.55 -11.43
C SER A 90 -19.55 30.31 -12.70
N LYS A 91 -20.42 29.69 -13.53
CA LYS A 91 -21.08 30.28 -14.70
C LYS A 91 -22.58 30.37 -14.45
#